data_AF-A0A397STR1-F1
#
_entry.id   AF-A0A397STR1-F1
#
_cell.length_a   1.000
_cell.length_b   1.000
_cell.length_c   1.000
_cell.angle_alpha   90.00
_cell.angle_beta   90.00
_cell.angle_gamma   90.00
#
_symmetry.space_group_name_H-M   'P 1'
#
loop_
_entity.id
_entity.type
_entity.pdbx_description
1 polymer ?
#
loop_
_entity_poly.entity_id
_entity_poly.type
_entity_poly.pdbx_seq_one_letter_code
_entity_poly.pdbx_strand_id
1 'polypeptide(L)'
;MSDNLVSRLRVLKQLYDEQLITRDEYDTYRLREIDNWFENNEDERSIWRKLWDKAREFGSIFLRTIIRPIAQKLGISLLEPPRNQ
;
A
#
# COMPACT_ATOMS: atom_id res chain seq x y z
N MET A 1 10.92 25.77 10.05
CA MET A 1 10.69 24.39 10.51
C MET A 1 10.09 23.65 9.33
N SER A 2 10.81 22.70 8.74
CA SER A 2 10.29 21.93 7.60
C SER A 2 9.21 20.96 8.11
N ASP A 3 7.96 21.18 7.72
CA ASP A 3 6.81 20.29 7.92
C ASP A 3 7.01 18.95 7.19
N ASN A 4 7.92 18.12 7.72
CA ASN A 4 8.27 16.85 7.11
C ASN A 4 7.22 15.80 7.50
N LEU A 5 6.59 15.16 6.50
CA LEU A 5 5.65 14.05 6.65
C LEU A 5 6.14 13.00 7.67
N VAL A 6 7.44 12.71 7.67
CA VAL A 6 8.08 11.76 8.58
C VAL A 6 7.86 12.15 10.06
N SER A 7 7.93 13.44 10.38
CA SER A 7 7.72 13.93 11.75
C SER A 7 6.26 13.76 12.18
N ARG A 8 5.30 14.06 11.28
CA ARG A 8 3.86 13.90 11.56
C ARG A 8 3.48 12.43 11.76
N LEU A 9 4.01 11.55 10.90
CA LEU A 9 3.81 10.10 11.03
C LEU A 9 4.45 9.53 12.29
N ARG A 10 5.59 10.08 12.74
CA ARG A 10 6.23 9.69 13.99
C ARG A 10 5.38 10.05 15.21
N VAL A 11 4.76 11.23 15.22
CA VAL A 11 3.82 11.63 16.28
C VAL A 11 2.60 10.72 16.30
N LEU A 12 2.00 10.42 15.14
CA LEU A 12 0.87 9.48 15.06
C LEU A 12 1.24 8.09 15.60
N LYS A 13 2.45 7.61 15.29
CA LYS A 13 2.93 6.33 15.81
C LYS A 13 3.09 6.37 17.33
N GLN A 14 3.65 7.45 17.86
CA GLN A 14 3.80 7.60 19.30
C GLN A 14 2.45 7.62 20.03
N LEU A 15 1.44 8.32 19.48
CA LEU A 15 0.08 8.32 20.04
C LEU A 15 -0.55 6.92 20.05
N TYR A 16 -0.29 6.12 19.02
CA TYR A 16 -0.73 4.72 18.97
C TYR A 16 0.03 3.83 19.96
N ASP A 17 1.35 3.97 20.04
CA ASP A 17 2.20 3.22 20.98
C ASP A 17 1.84 3.54 22.45
N GLU A 18 1.44 4.78 22.73
CA GLU A 18 0.91 5.24 24.03
C GLU A 18 -0.56 4.86 24.27
N GLN A 19 -1.19 4.12 23.34
CA GLN A 19 -2.60 3.69 23.39
C GLN A 19 -3.61 4.85 23.53
N LEU A 20 -3.21 6.06 23.12
CA LEU A 20 -4.07 7.25 23.13
C LEU A 20 -5.06 7.26 21.96
N ILE A 21 -4.76 6.51 20.90
CA ILE A 21 -5.63 6.31 19.74
C ILE A 21 -5.75 4.83 19.43
N THR A 22 -6.90 4.44 18.90
CA THR A 22 -7.14 3.09 18.41
C THR A 22 -6.38 2.82 17.13
N ARG A 23 -6.26 1.54 16.76
CA ARG A 23 -5.64 1.13 15.50
C ARG A 23 -6.37 1.73 14.28
N ASP A 24 -7.70 1.75 14.34
CA ASP A 24 -8.52 2.25 13.23
C ASP A 24 -8.34 3.76 13.06
N GLU A 25 -8.23 4.51 14.16
CA GLU A 25 -7.91 5.95 14.15
C GLU A 25 -6.48 6.19 13.64
N TYR A 26 -5.51 5.40 14.10
CA TYR A 26 -4.13 5.48 13.61
C TYR A 26 -4.05 5.28 12.10
N ASP A 27 -4.67 4.22 11.58
CA ASP A 27 -4.68 3.92 10.15
C ASP A 27 -5.40 5.02 9.36
N THR A 28 -6.52 5.54 9.87
CA THR A 28 -7.27 6.64 9.24
C THR A 28 -6.45 7.92 9.16
N TYR A 29 -5.83 8.34 10.27
CA TYR A 29 -5.03 9.57 10.30
C TYR A 29 -3.74 9.44 9.50
N ARG A 30 -3.10 8.27 9.55
CA ARG A 30 -1.91 7.97 8.76
C ARG A 30 -2.19 8.05 7.26
N LEU A 31 -3.29 7.45 6.79
CA LEU A 31 -3.68 7.51 5.38
C LEU A 31 -3.99 8.94 4.95
N ARG A 32 -4.77 9.68 5.74
CA ARG A 32 -5.07 11.09 5.46
C ARG A 32 -3.80 11.94 5.33
N GLU A 33 -2.79 11.69 6.16
CA GLU A 33 -1.56 12.47 6.11
C GLU A 33 -0.65 12.13 4.94
N ILE A 34 -0.68 10.87 4.50
CA ILE A 34 -0.04 10.45 3.26
C ILE A 34 -0.76 11.08 2.06
N ASP A 35 -2.09 11.05 2.03
CA ASP A 35 -2.89 11.63 0.95
C ASP A 35 -2.70 13.15 0.85
N ASN A 36 -2.78 13.87 1.98
CA ASN A 36 -2.50 15.31 2.05
C ASN A 36 -1.09 15.63 1.55
N TRP A 37 -0.09 14.82 1.90
CA TRP A 37 1.27 15.04 1.42
C TRP A 37 1.39 14.78 -0.09
N PHE A 38 0.71 13.75 -0.61
CA PHE A 38 0.65 13.47 -2.04
C PHE A 38 -0.04 14.59 -2.83
N GLU A 39 -1.08 15.20 -2.29
CA GLU A 39 -1.80 16.31 -2.95
C GLU A 39 -0.96 17.59 -2.98
N ASN A 40 -0.16 17.85 -1.95
CA ASN A 40 0.60 19.09 -1.80
C ASN A 40 2.02 19.05 -2.39
N ASN A 41 2.52 17.88 -2.82
CA ASN A 41 3.88 17.72 -3.38
C ASN A 41 3.83 17.11 -4.78
N GLU A 42 3.40 17.90 -5.78
CA GLU A 42 3.21 17.46 -7.17
C GLU A 42 4.48 16.84 -7.81
N ASP A 43 5.66 17.40 -7.50
CA ASP A 43 6.93 16.91 -8.05
C ASP A 43 7.33 15.54 -7.47
N GLU A 44 7.23 15.36 -6.15
CA GLU A 44 7.51 14.09 -5.49
C GLU A 44 6.43 13.03 -5.80
N ARG A 45 5.18 13.46 -6.02
CA ARG A 45 4.08 12.60 -6.47
C ARG A 45 4.41 11.89 -7.79
N SER A 46 5.10 12.54 -8.73
CA SER A 46 5.52 11.90 -9.99
C SER A 46 6.49 10.73 -9.76
N ILE A 47 7.43 10.89 -8.84
CA ILE A 47 8.44 9.86 -8.52
C ILE A 47 7.78 8.71 -7.78
N TRP A 48 6.99 8.99 -6.74
CA TRP A 48 6.32 7.95 -5.96
C TRP A 48 5.22 7.24 -6.73
N ARG A 49 4.51 7.92 -7.63
CA ARG A 49 3.55 7.28 -8.54
C ARG A 49 4.26 6.32 -9.49
N LYS A 50 5.39 6.73 -10.10
CA LYS A 50 6.22 5.83 -10.92
C LYS A 50 6.76 4.65 -10.12
N LEU A 51 7.14 4.86 -8.86
CA LEU A 51 7.63 3.80 -7.97
C LEU A 51 6.52 2.82 -7.61
N TRP A 52 5.32 3.32 -7.30
CA TRP A 52 4.13 2.53 -7.01
C TRP A 52 3.69 1.72 -8.24
N ASP A 53 3.67 2.33 -9.41
CA ASP A 53 3.35 1.66 -10.66
C ASP A 53 4.36 0.55 -10.97
N LYS A 54 5.67 0.79 -10.75
CA LYS A 54 6.70 -0.24 -10.84
C LYS A 54 6.54 -1.35 -9.80
N ALA A 55 6.17 -1.03 -8.56
CA ALA A 55 5.94 -2.02 -7.51
C ALA A 55 4.71 -2.89 -7.85
N ARG A 56 3.66 -2.30 -8.42
CA ARG A 56 2.48 -3.00 -8.92
C ARG A 56 2.83 -3.90 -10.10
N GLU A 57 3.65 -3.42 -11.03
CA GLU A 57 4.15 -4.21 -12.15
C GLU A 57 4.98 -5.40 -11.64
N PHE A 58 5.91 -5.16 -10.70
CA PHE A 58 6.68 -6.22 -10.04
C PHE A 58 5.80 -7.23 -9.33
N GLY A 59 4.79 -6.79 -8.59
CA GLY A 59 3.79 -7.67 -7.96
C GLY A 59 3.07 -8.50 -9.02
N SER A 60 2.63 -7.90 -10.13
CA SER A 60 1.97 -8.60 -11.23
C SER A 60 2.87 -9.62 -11.92
N ILE A 61 4.16 -9.29 -12.09
CA ILE A 61 5.17 -10.17 -12.67
C ILE A 61 5.47 -11.32 -11.68
N PHE A 62 5.58 -11.04 -10.39
CA PHE A 62 5.78 -12.05 -9.35
C PHE A 62 4.61 -13.04 -9.29
N LEU A 63 3.36 -12.54 -9.31
CA LEU A 63 2.16 -13.37 -9.39
C LEU A 63 2.14 -14.24 -10.66
N ARG A 64 2.52 -13.68 -11.82
CA ARG A 64 2.52 -14.40 -13.09
C ARG A 64 3.69 -15.38 -13.27
N THR A 65 4.85 -15.05 -12.72
CA THR A 65 6.11 -15.77 -12.99
C THR A 65 6.42 -16.79 -11.92
N ILE A 66 5.99 -16.54 -10.67
CA ILE A 66 6.30 -17.41 -9.54
C ILE A 66 5.03 -18.13 -9.06
N ILE A 67 3.96 -17.39 -8.76
CA ILE A 67 2.75 -18.02 -8.22
C ILE A 67 2.03 -18.86 -9.27
N ARG A 68 1.89 -18.37 -10.52
CA ARG A 68 1.19 -19.10 -11.60
C ARG A 68 1.77 -20.48 -11.89
N PRO A 69 3.09 -20.66 -12.12
CA PRO A 69 3.63 -22.00 -12.37
C PRO A 69 3.59 -22.90 -11.13
N ILE A 70 3.69 -22.35 -9.91
CA ILE A 70 3.52 -23.12 -8.67
C ILE A 70 2.08 -23.60 -8.52
N ALA A 71 1.09 -22.73 -8.73
CA ALA A 71 -0.33 -23.06 -8.69
C ALA A 71 -0.72 -24.10 -9.75
N GLN A 72 -0.17 -23.98 -10.97
CA GLN A 72 -0.35 -24.98 -12.04
C GLN A 72 0.27 -26.33 -11.67
N LYS A 73 1.47 -26.35 -11.07
CA LYS A 73 2.12 -27.59 -10.61
C LYS A 73 1.41 -28.24 -9.43
N LEU A 74 0.73 -27.47 -8.59
CA LEU A 74 -0.04 -27.94 -7.44
C LEU A 74 -1.50 -28.28 -7.79
N GLY A 75 -1.92 -28.14 -9.06
CA GLY A 75 -3.29 -28.43 -9.49
C GLY A 75 -4.36 -27.46 -8.97
N ILE A 76 -3.94 -26.28 -8.48
CA ILE A 76 -4.85 -25.26 -7.96
C ILE A 76 -5.30 -24.38 -9.12
N SER A 77 -6.50 -24.62 -9.65
CA SER A 77 -7.17 -23.70 -10.57
C SER A 77 -7.61 -22.44 -9.81
N LEU A 78 -6.70 -21.47 -9.70
CA LEU A 78 -6.95 -20.23 -8.95
C LEU A 78 -7.90 -19.24 -9.65
N LEU A 79 -8.50 -19.61 -10.79
CA LEU A 79 -9.50 -18.81 -11.51
C LEU A 79 -10.41 -19.75 -12.34
N GLU A 80 -11.45 -20.30 -11.73
CA GLU A 80 -12.70 -20.51 -12.47
C GLU A 80 -13.69 -19.44 -12.02
N PRO A 81 -14.13 -18.51 -12.88
CA PRO A 81 -15.32 -17.74 -12.59
C PRO A 81 -16.53 -18.69 -12.55
N PRO A 82 -17.55 -18.42 -11.72
CA PRO A 82 -18.71 -19.30 -11.60
C PRO A 82 -19.38 -19.44 -12.98
N ARG A 83 -19.45 -20.67 -13.47
CA ARG A 83 -20.32 -21.01 -14.60
C ARG A 83 -21.74 -21.01 -14.05
N ASN A 84 -22.44 -19.91 -14.28
CA ASN A 84 -23.90 -19.89 -14.12
C ASN A 84 -24.47 -20.90 -15.13
N GLN A 85 -25.09 -21.96 -14.59
CA GLN A 85 -26.02 -22.81 -15.32
C GLN A 85 -27.34 -22.08 -15.51
#